data_AF-A0A2D8IWJ2-F1
#
_entry.id   AF-A0A2D8IWJ2-F1
#
_cell.length_a   1.000
_cell.length_b   1.000
_cell.length_c   1.000
_cell.angle_alpha   90.00
_cell.angle_beta   90.00
_cell.angle_gamma   90.00
#
_symmetry.space_group_name_H-M   'P 1'
#
loop_
_entity.id
_entity.type
_entity.pdbx_description
1 polymer ?
#
loop_
_entity_poly.entity_id
_entity_poly.type
_entity_poly.pdbx_seq_one_letter_code
_entity_poly.pdbx_strand_id
1 'polypeptide(L)'
;MNAFNSMARQWLNLGSKDEYGQQRRIEYRGRNLRASRTGGVSLRAQTKAAGINLTANTNHGVRVSRTIGRNTQLALQNGRLVFRGRYGSGPTKLNLSKTGATVSTRNALGTFNWIKPNRSSAKVLGVQVRGKKAANLQMIFMLLQAVAALVELAIMLFLLLVQAVGVVARWLWGRLREMPFALRQLRRRVAVWRGRRQLKSSNGGPDARKLPSALTTPEQLLAACACLVLGWGRGKPVEEELQLATHTLPITALQQADATLQGWLDTSTGLTDAQGLGIASLLGEAAAQQLPGADLPPLLFDLDDLALRDGPKNRLQEDLLAVFADAAGLRLTGRSANQA
;
A
#
# COMPACT_ATOMS: atom_id res chain seq x y z
N MET A 1 7.81 -75.97 -3.95
CA MET A 1 7.43 -75.87 -5.38
C MET A 1 6.87 -74.51 -5.84
N ASN A 2 6.80 -73.47 -4.99
CA ASN A 2 6.07 -72.22 -5.34
C ASN A 2 6.92 -71.01 -5.77
N ALA A 3 8.22 -70.97 -5.47
CA ALA A 3 9.09 -69.85 -5.85
C ALA A 3 9.49 -69.87 -7.33
N PHE A 4 9.65 -71.06 -7.93
CA PHE A 4 10.03 -71.21 -9.34
C PHE A 4 8.90 -70.76 -10.28
N ASN A 5 7.64 -71.04 -9.91
CA ASN A 5 6.45 -70.65 -10.67
C ASN A 5 6.15 -69.15 -10.60
N SER A 6 6.45 -68.47 -9.48
CA SER A 6 6.26 -67.01 -9.40
C SER A 6 7.32 -66.25 -10.18
N MET A 7 8.58 -66.71 -10.16
CA MET A 7 9.65 -66.15 -11.00
C MET A 7 9.36 -66.34 -12.49
N ALA A 8 8.92 -67.52 -12.92
CA ALA A 8 8.59 -67.78 -14.32
C ALA A 8 7.43 -66.90 -14.83
N ARG A 9 6.42 -66.63 -13.99
CA ARG A 9 5.28 -65.73 -14.29
C ARG A 9 5.64 -64.24 -14.31
N GLN A 10 6.75 -63.87 -13.67
CA GLN A 10 7.27 -62.50 -13.71
C GLN A 10 8.24 -62.31 -14.88
N TRP A 11 8.92 -63.39 -15.29
CA TRP A 11 9.92 -63.42 -16.37
C TRP A 11 9.30 -63.48 -17.77
N LEU A 12 8.30 -64.33 -17.94
CA LEU A 12 7.32 -64.25 -19.02
C LEU A 12 6.22 -63.33 -18.49
N ASN A 13 5.76 -62.30 -19.21
CA ASN A 13 4.78 -61.31 -18.71
C ASN A 13 3.36 -61.93 -18.52
N LEU A 14 3.27 -63.03 -17.78
CA LEU A 14 2.15 -63.92 -17.61
C LEU A 14 1.37 -63.49 -16.36
N GLY A 15 0.41 -62.59 -16.53
CA GLY A 15 -0.44 -62.14 -15.42
C GLY A 15 -1.04 -60.73 -15.56
N SER A 16 -0.57 -59.92 -16.51
CA SER A 16 -1.23 -58.62 -16.78
C SER A 16 -2.57 -58.86 -17.49
N LYS A 17 -3.65 -58.84 -16.72
CA LYS A 17 -5.03 -58.93 -17.23
C LYS A 17 -5.57 -57.52 -17.51
N ASP A 18 -6.45 -57.40 -18.50
CA ASP A 18 -7.21 -56.18 -18.72
C ASP A 18 -8.39 -56.09 -17.75
N GLU A 19 -9.15 -55.02 -17.88
CA GLU A 19 -10.34 -54.72 -17.07
C GLU A 19 -11.46 -55.78 -17.23
N TYR A 20 -11.35 -56.65 -18.24
CA TYR A 20 -12.27 -57.77 -18.52
C TYR A 20 -11.68 -59.14 -18.14
N GLY A 21 -10.55 -59.16 -17.43
CA GLY A 21 -9.90 -60.40 -16.98
C GLY A 21 -9.17 -61.18 -18.08
N GLN A 22 -9.09 -60.64 -19.30
CA GLN A 22 -8.35 -61.25 -20.39
C GLN A 22 -6.88 -60.88 -20.33
N GLN A 23 -6.02 -61.81 -20.72
CA GLN A 23 -4.59 -61.60 -20.65
C GLN A 23 -4.11 -60.60 -21.73
N ARG A 24 -3.61 -59.43 -21.31
CA ARG A 24 -3.28 -58.30 -22.20
C ARG A 24 -2.22 -58.60 -23.23
N ARG A 25 -1.21 -59.42 -22.90
CA ARG A 25 -0.13 -59.87 -23.80
C ARG A 25 0.68 -61.00 -23.18
N ILE A 26 1.00 -62.01 -23.97
CA ILE A 26 2.00 -63.04 -23.66
C ILE A 26 3.26 -62.70 -24.44
N GLU A 27 4.21 -62.03 -23.77
CA GLU A 27 5.53 -61.75 -24.33
C GLU A 27 6.64 -62.04 -23.32
N TYR A 28 7.73 -62.63 -23.80
CA TYR A 28 9.02 -62.69 -23.14
C TYR A 28 9.89 -61.52 -23.64
N ARG A 29 10.53 -60.80 -22.73
CA ARG A 29 11.45 -59.69 -23.07
C ARG A 29 12.75 -59.82 -22.27
N GLY A 30 13.76 -60.44 -22.88
CA GLY A 30 15.14 -60.44 -22.41
C GLY A 30 15.96 -59.26 -22.96
N ARG A 31 17.24 -59.20 -22.58
CA ARG A 31 18.18 -58.13 -22.99
C ARG A 31 18.34 -58.04 -24.51
N ASN A 32 18.48 -59.19 -25.17
CA ASN A 32 18.73 -59.29 -26.62
C ASN A 32 17.68 -60.14 -27.37
N LEU A 33 16.68 -60.69 -26.67
CA LEU A 33 15.67 -61.57 -27.25
C LEU A 33 14.29 -61.14 -26.79
N ARG A 34 13.36 -61.01 -27.73
CA ARG A 34 11.94 -60.82 -27.44
C ARG A 34 11.15 -61.87 -28.19
N ALA A 35 10.36 -62.66 -27.48
CA ALA A 35 9.46 -63.63 -28.06
C ALA A 35 8.02 -63.24 -27.70
N SER A 36 7.11 -63.25 -28.67
CA SER A 36 5.70 -62.97 -28.42
C SER A 36 4.81 -63.77 -29.36
N ARG A 37 3.60 -64.10 -28.90
CA ARG A 37 2.64 -64.88 -29.70
C ARG A 37 2.27 -64.21 -31.03
N THR A 38 2.18 -62.87 -31.07
CA THR A 38 1.78 -62.12 -32.27
C THR A 38 2.95 -61.57 -33.08
N GLY A 39 4.10 -61.30 -32.46
CA GLY A 39 5.27 -60.71 -33.11
C GLY A 39 6.41 -61.69 -33.40
N GLY A 40 6.25 -62.97 -33.05
CA GLY A 40 7.28 -64.00 -33.20
C GLY A 40 8.47 -63.82 -32.24
N VAL A 41 9.57 -64.49 -32.57
CA VAL A 41 10.88 -64.33 -31.91
C VAL A 41 11.67 -63.27 -32.66
N SER A 42 12.24 -62.31 -31.93
CA SER A 42 13.12 -61.28 -32.47
C SER A 42 14.38 -61.17 -31.63
N LEU A 43 15.53 -61.09 -32.30
CA LEU A 43 16.78 -60.74 -31.65
C LEU A 43 17.02 -59.24 -31.80
N ARG A 44 17.58 -58.62 -30.77
CA ARG A 44 18.01 -57.22 -30.76
C ARG A 44 19.46 -57.16 -30.31
N ALA A 45 20.31 -56.57 -31.14
CA ALA A 45 21.64 -56.15 -30.76
C ALA A 45 21.68 -54.62 -30.75
N GLN A 46 22.18 -54.04 -29.66
CA GLN A 46 22.32 -52.59 -29.53
C GLN A 46 23.74 -52.27 -29.07
N THR A 47 24.45 -51.44 -29.83
CA THR A 47 25.78 -50.96 -29.49
C THR A 47 25.82 -49.43 -29.57
N LYS A 48 26.66 -48.83 -28.73
CA LYS A 48 26.88 -47.40 -28.68
C LYS A 48 28.38 -47.16 -28.85
N ALA A 49 28.77 -46.54 -29.96
CA ALA A 49 30.16 -46.26 -30.30
C ALA A 49 30.27 -44.82 -30.82
N ALA A 50 31.27 -44.08 -30.32
CA ALA A 50 31.58 -42.70 -30.77
C ALA A 50 30.36 -41.75 -30.86
N GLY A 51 29.43 -41.82 -29.90
CA GLY A 51 28.22 -40.98 -29.88
C GLY A 51 27.11 -41.40 -30.85
N ILE A 52 27.29 -42.50 -31.58
CA ILE A 52 26.31 -43.10 -32.49
C ILE A 52 25.73 -44.37 -31.82
N ASN A 53 24.40 -44.47 -31.81
CA ASN A 53 23.68 -45.65 -31.36
C ASN A 53 23.26 -46.48 -32.58
N LEU A 54 23.77 -47.70 -32.67
CA LEU A 54 23.39 -48.69 -33.67
C LEU A 54 22.49 -49.74 -33.00
N THR A 55 21.31 -49.97 -33.55
CA THR A 55 20.38 -51.01 -33.11
C THR A 55 20.02 -51.86 -34.31
N ALA A 56 20.32 -53.16 -34.25
CA ALA A 56 19.87 -54.14 -35.21
C ALA A 56 18.79 -55.01 -34.57
N ASN A 57 17.70 -55.26 -35.28
CA ASN A 57 16.64 -56.17 -34.88
C ASN A 57 16.24 -57.05 -36.05
N THR A 58 16.07 -58.36 -35.80
CA THR A 58 15.74 -59.32 -36.87
C THR A 58 14.41 -59.04 -37.56
N ASN A 59 13.43 -58.46 -36.86
CA ASN A 59 12.08 -58.23 -37.40
C ASN A 59 11.85 -56.78 -37.82
N HIS A 60 12.65 -55.84 -37.30
CA HIS A 60 12.48 -54.40 -37.54
C HIS A 60 13.67 -53.75 -38.24
N GLY A 61 14.70 -54.51 -38.60
CA GLY A 61 15.87 -54.07 -39.34
C GLY A 61 16.87 -53.24 -38.51
N VAL A 62 17.60 -52.35 -39.18
CA VAL A 62 18.72 -51.60 -38.63
C VAL A 62 18.35 -50.13 -38.42
N ARG A 63 18.69 -49.61 -37.24
CA ARG A 63 18.57 -48.20 -36.88
C ARG A 63 19.91 -47.65 -36.42
N VAL A 64 20.41 -46.65 -37.12
CA VAL A 64 21.54 -45.82 -36.72
C VAL A 64 20.98 -44.51 -36.17
N SER A 65 21.46 -44.00 -35.04
CA SER A 65 21.04 -42.67 -34.57
C SER A 65 22.13 -41.92 -33.83
N ARG A 66 22.23 -40.62 -34.09
CA ARG A 66 23.17 -39.69 -33.47
C ARG A 66 22.41 -38.48 -32.95
N THR A 67 22.78 -38.03 -31.76
CA THR A 67 22.30 -36.77 -31.20
C THR A 67 23.24 -35.67 -31.68
N ILE A 68 22.75 -34.72 -32.48
CA ILE A 68 23.58 -33.65 -33.09
C ILE A 68 23.68 -32.42 -32.18
N GLY A 69 22.65 -32.18 -31.36
CA GLY A 69 22.59 -31.06 -30.42
C GLY A 69 21.63 -31.34 -29.27
N ARG A 70 21.38 -30.32 -28.43
CA ARG A 70 20.45 -30.46 -27.29
C ARG A 70 19.05 -30.80 -27.79
N ASN A 71 18.57 -31.98 -27.42
CA ASN A 71 17.26 -32.51 -27.77
C ASN A 71 16.99 -32.64 -29.29
N THR A 72 18.04 -32.78 -30.11
CA THR A 72 17.95 -33.03 -31.56
C THR A 72 18.56 -34.37 -31.92
N GLN A 73 17.75 -35.26 -32.47
CA GLN A 73 18.19 -36.58 -32.92
C GLN A 73 18.03 -36.72 -34.43
N LEU A 74 19.12 -37.15 -35.07
CA LEU A 74 19.11 -37.65 -36.43
C LEU A 74 19.21 -39.18 -36.36
N ALA A 75 18.33 -39.88 -37.07
CA ALA A 75 18.35 -41.32 -37.15
C ALA A 75 18.13 -41.80 -38.59
N LEU A 76 18.82 -42.87 -38.98
CA LEU A 76 18.56 -43.62 -40.19
C LEU A 76 17.94 -44.96 -39.77
N GLN A 77 16.69 -45.22 -40.13
CA GLN A 77 15.98 -46.45 -39.78
C GLN A 77 15.55 -47.13 -41.07
N ASN A 78 16.12 -48.30 -41.37
CA ASN A 78 15.89 -49.07 -42.60
C ASN A 78 15.97 -48.18 -43.86
N GLY A 79 17.05 -47.40 -43.98
CA GLY A 79 17.25 -46.46 -45.10
C GLY A 79 16.45 -45.14 -45.01
N ARG A 80 15.48 -45.01 -44.10
CA ARG A 80 14.71 -43.76 -43.93
C ARG A 80 15.39 -42.80 -42.95
N LEU A 81 15.71 -41.60 -43.43
CA LEU A 81 16.18 -40.51 -42.57
C LEU A 81 15.04 -39.93 -41.72
N VAL A 82 15.27 -39.87 -40.42
CA VAL A 82 14.36 -39.40 -39.39
C VAL A 82 15.03 -38.31 -38.57
N PHE A 83 14.53 -37.09 -38.72
CA PHE A 83 14.95 -35.94 -37.96
C PHE A 83 13.87 -35.57 -36.94
N ARG A 84 14.26 -35.44 -35.66
CA ARG A 84 13.36 -35.07 -34.56
C ARG A 84 14.07 -34.12 -33.60
N GLY A 85 13.39 -33.04 -33.20
CA GLY A 85 13.84 -32.15 -32.14
C GLY A 85 12.70 -31.79 -31.19
N ARG A 86 12.99 -31.56 -29.90
CA ARG A 86 11.99 -31.08 -28.94
C ARG A 86 12.60 -30.04 -28.00
N TYR A 87 12.13 -28.81 -28.08
CA TYR A 87 12.70 -27.65 -27.41
C TYR A 87 11.66 -26.94 -26.55
N GLY A 88 12.12 -26.16 -25.58
CA GLY A 88 11.30 -25.41 -24.64
C GLY A 88 11.26 -26.01 -23.23
N SER A 89 11.19 -25.14 -22.23
CA SER A 89 10.93 -25.45 -20.83
C SER A 89 9.46 -25.16 -20.51
N GLY A 90 8.88 -25.92 -19.56
CA GLY A 90 7.50 -25.73 -19.12
C GLY A 90 6.42 -26.36 -20.03
N PRO A 91 5.18 -25.81 -20.00
CA PRO A 91 4.02 -26.42 -20.64
C PRO A 91 4.02 -26.27 -22.17
N THR A 92 4.66 -25.24 -22.71
CA THR A 92 4.76 -24.99 -24.16
C THR A 92 6.08 -25.55 -24.71
N LYS A 93 5.99 -26.36 -25.76
CA LYS A 93 7.15 -27.04 -26.38
C LYS A 93 7.11 -26.91 -27.89
N LEU A 94 8.28 -26.66 -28.48
CA LEU A 94 8.51 -26.64 -29.91
C LEU A 94 9.01 -28.01 -30.36
N ASN A 95 8.27 -28.69 -31.22
CA ASN A 95 8.60 -29.99 -31.77
C ASN A 95 9.03 -29.83 -33.23
N LEU A 96 10.27 -30.19 -33.52
CA LEU A 96 10.87 -30.16 -34.84
C LEU A 96 10.84 -31.55 -35.47
N SER A 97 10.56 -31.63 -36.77
CA SER A 97 10.53 -32.88 -37.52
C SER A 97 10.97 -32.67 -38.97
N LYS A 98 11.21 -33.76 -39.71
CA LYS A 98 11.55 -33.70 -41.15
C LYS A 98 10.57 -32.83 -41.97
N THR A 99 9.30 -32.78 -41.59
CA THR A 99 8.25 -32.03 -42.29
C THR A 99 7.94 -30.68 -41.66
N GLY A 100 8.84 -30.14 -40.83
CA GLY A 100 8.72 -28.82 -40.21
C GLY A 100 8.56 -28.84 -38.69
N ALA A 101 8.39 -27.63 -38.14
CA ALA A 101 8.22 -27.36 -36.72
C ALA A 101 6.74 -27.22 -36.32
N THR A 102 6.41 -27.60 -35.07
CA THR A 102 5.08 -27.42 -34.48
C THR A 102 5.19 -27.00 -33.04
N VAL A 103 4.29 -26.13 -32.58
CA VAL A 103 4.21 -25.72 -31.18
C VAL A 103 3.07 -26.47 -30.49
N SER A 104 3.31 -26.97 -29.29
CA SER A 104 2.30 -27.65 -28.49
C SER A 104 2.33 -27.16 -27.05
N THR A 105 1.16 -26.95 -26.45
CA THR A 105 0.99 -26.54 -25.06
C THR A 105 0.29 -27.63 -24.27
N ARG A 106 0.81 -27.94 -23.09
CA ARG A 106 0.24 -28.92 -22.15
C ARG A 106 -0.63 -28.22 -21.11
N ASN A 107 -1.84 -28.74 -20.91
CA ASN A 107 -2.77 -28.32 -19.87
C ASN A 107 -3.22 -29.53 -19.03
N ALA A 108 -4.07 -29.31 -18.01
CA ALA A 108 -4.56 -30.37 -17.14
C ALA A 108 -5.31 -31.48 -17.92
N LEU A 109 -6.03 -31.10 -18.97
CA LEU A 109 -6.78 -32.02 -19.82
C LEU A 109 -5.89 -32.83 -20.78
N GLY A 110 -4.73 -32.31 -21.20
CA GLY A 110 -3.83 -33.02 -22.11
C GLY A 110 -2.80 -32.13 -22.82
N THR A 111 -2.53 -32.38 -24.10
CA THR A 111 -1.62 -31.56 -24.92
C THR A 111 -2.32 -31.09 -26.19
N PHE A 112 -2.32 -29.78 -26.42
CA PHE A 112 -2.87 -29.12 -27.60
C PHE A 112 -1.74 -28.73 -28.55
N ASN A 113 -1.84 -29.08 -29.83
CA ASN A 113 -0.88 -28.65 -30.85
C ASN A 113 -1.49 -27.53 -31.70
N TRP A 114 -0.87 -26.35 -31.67
CA TRP A 114 -1.36 -25.14 -32.32
C TRP A 114 -1.38 -25.24 -33.85
N ILE A 115 -0.48 -26.03 -34.44
CA ILE A 115 -0.30 -26.10 -35.90
C ILE A 115 -0.90 -27.38 -36.47
N LYS A 116 -0.80 -28.52 -35.76
CA LYS A 116 -1.27 -29.83 -36.21
C LYS A 116 -2.32 -30.38 -35.25
N PRO A 117 -3.62 -30.02 -35.38
CA PRO A 117 -4.67 -30.45 -34.46
C PRO A 117 -4.85 -31.98 -34.40
N ASN A 118 -4.48 -32.70 -35.47
CA ASN A 118 -4.43 -34.17 -35.48
C ASN A 118 -3.43 -34.77 -34.47
N ARG A 119 -2.51 -33.98 -33.91
CA ARG A 119 -1.53 -34.40 -32.91
C ARG A 119 -1.89 -33.98 -31.49
N SER A 120 -3.08 -33.40 -31.28
CA SER A 120 -3.61 -33.09 -29.96
C SER A 120 -4.13 -34.35 -29.27
N SER A 121 -4.11 -34.35 -27.94
CA SER A 121 -4.64 -35.44 -27.11
C SER A 121 -5.23 -34.90 -25.82
N ALA A 122 -6.40 -35.40 -25.44
CA ALA A 122 -7.12 -35.02 -24.23
C ALA A 122 -7.51 -36.28 -23.44
N LYS A 123 -7.55 -36.19 -22.12
CA LYS A 123 -7.97 -37.27 -21.24
C LYS A 123 -9.20 -36.82 -20.47
N VAL A 124 -10.32 -37.50 -20.69
CA VAL A 124 -11.60 -37.22 -20.04
C VAL A 124 -12.04 -38.48 -19.33
N LEU A 125 -12.29 -38.41 -18.03
CA LEU A 125 -12.80 -39.54 -17.23
C LEU A 125 -12.03 -40.85 -17.46
N GLY A 126 -10.69 -40.77 -17.50
CA GLY A 126 -9.83 -41.94 -17.73
C GLY A 126 -9.57 -42.29 -19.21
N VAL A 127 -10.45 -41.89 -20.13
CA VAL A 127 -10.36 -42.21 -21.56
C VAL A 127 -9.49 -41.18 -22.30
N GLN A 128 -8.49 -41.67 -23.05
CA GLN A 128 -7.62 -40.80 -23.87
C GLN A 128 -8.17 -40.64 -25.29
N VAL A 129 -8.67 -39.44 -25.61
CA VAL A 129 -9.08 -39.05 -26.96
C VAL A 129 -7.88 -38.43 -27.68
N ARG A 130 -7.69 -38.75 -28.96
CA ARG A 130 -6.60 -38.23 -29.81
C ARG A 130 -7.13 -37.66 -31.12
N GLY A 131 -6.38 -36.77 -31.75
CA GLY A 131 -6.72 -36.20 -33.06
C GLY A 131 -7.58 -34.94 -32.97
N LYS A 132 -8.31 -34.62 -34.05
CA LYS A 132 -9.12 -33.38 -34.15
C LYS A 132 -10.14 -33.23 -33.03
N LYS A 133 -10.81 -34.33 -32.65
CA LYS A 133 -11.79 -34.32 -31.55
C LYS A 133 -11.16 -33.88 -30.21
N ALA A 134 -9.91 -34.27 -29.96
CA ALA A 134 -9.18 -33.85 -28.76
C ALA A 134 -8.81 -32.35 -28.81
N ALA A 135 -8.48 -31.84 -30.00
CA ALA A 135 -8.19 -30.42 -30.19
C ALA A 135 -9.43 -29.55 -29.88
N ASN A 136 -10.61 -29.93 -30.39
CA ASN A 136 -11.86 -29.21 -30.11
C ASN A 136 -12.18 -29.21 -28.61
N LEU A 137 -12.05 -30.35 -27.96
CA LEU A 137 -12.29 -30.46 -26.52
C LEU A 137 -11.33 -29.59 -25.70
N GLN A 138 -10.05 -29.53 -26.08
CA GLN A 138 -9.08 -28.66 -25.44
C GLN A 138 -9.37 -27.19 -25.66
N MET A 139 -9.86 -26.82 -26.84
CA MET A 139 -10.23 -25.44 -27.15
C MET A 139 -11.41 -24.99 -26.26
N ILE A 140 -12.44 -25.83 -26.13
CA ILE A 140 -13.56 -25.58 -25.20
C ILE A 140 -13.05 -25.44 -23.77
N PHE A 141 -12.17 -26.35 -23.33
CA PHE A 141 -11.60 -26.29 -21.98
C PHE A 141 -10.80 -25.00 -21.73
N MET A 142 -9.95 -24.60 -22.69
CA MET A 142 -9.18 -23.34 -22.59
C MET A 142 -10.11 -22.12 -22.59
N LEU A 143 -11.20 -22.15 -23.37
CA LEU A 143 -12.19 -21.08 -23.37
C LEU A 143 -12.88 -20.95 -22.01
N LEU A 144 -13.31 -22.06 -21.40
CA LEU A 144 -13.92 -22.05 -20.07
C LEU A 144 -12.94 -21.53 -19.00
N GLN A 145 -11.67 -21.93 -19.07
CA GLN A 145 -10.63 -21.40 -18.18
C GLN A 145 -10.41 -19.90 -18.38
N ALA A 146 -10.41 -19.41 -19.62
CA ALA A 146 -10.27 -18.00 -19.92
C ALA A 146 -11.46 -17.17 -19.38
N VAL A 147 -12.69 -17.67 -19.53
CA VAL A 147 -13.89 -17.03 -18.98
C VAL A 147 -13.82 -16.97 -17.45
N ALA A 148 -13.44 -18.08 -16.79
CA ALA A 148 -13.28 -18.09 -15.34
C ALA A 148 -12.22 -17.07 -14.86
N ALA A 149 -11.07 -17.01 -15.54
CA ALA A 149 -10.02 -16.04 -15.24
C ALA A 149 -10.47 -14.59 -15.46
N LEU A 150 -11.28 -14.32 -16.48
CA LEU A 150 -11.85 -12.99 -16.70
C LEU A 150 -12.83 -12.58 -15.60
N VAL A 151 -13.66 -13.52 -15.11
CA VAL A 151 -14.56 -13.27 -13.98
C VAL A 151 -13.77 -12.99 -12.71
N GLU A 152 -12.73 -13.77 -12.42
CA GLU A 152 -11.84 -13.56 -11.28
C GLU A 152 -11.15 -12.19 -11.35
N LEU A 153 -10.63 -11.82 -12.53
CA LEU A 153 -10.04 -10.50 -12.77
C LEU A 153 -11.06 -9.37 -12.55
N ALA A 154 -12.29 -9.52 -13.03
CA ALA A 154 -13.34 -8.52 -12.85
C ALA A 154 -13.69 -8.33 -11.36
N ILE A 155 -13.79 -9.42 -10.60
CA ILE A 155 -14.02 -9.37 -9.14
C ILE A 155 -12.86 -8.65 -8.45
N MET A 156 -11.61 -9.00 -8.79
CA MET A 156 -10.43 -8.36 -8.22
C MET A 156 -10.40 -6.85 -8.49
N LEU A 157 -10.68 -6.43 -9.73
CA LEU A 157 -10.74 -5.01 -10.10
C LEU A 157 -11.88 -4.27 -9.38
N PHE A 158 -13.04 -4.91 -9.21
CA PHE A 158 -14.15 -4.35 -8.46
C PHE A 158 -13.79 -4.13 -6.99
N LEU A 159 -13.18 -5.11 -6.33
CA LEU A 159 -12.75 -4.98 -4.94
C LEU A 159 -11.68 -3.89 -4.78
N LEU A 160 -10.74 -3.79 -5.72
CA LEU A 160 -9.74 -2.72 -5.73
C LEU A 160 -10.39 -1.34 -5.84
N LEU A 161 -11.40 -1.18 -6.70
CA LEU A 161 -12.14 0.07 -6.85
C LEU A 161 -12.86 0.45 -5.55
N VAL A 162 -13.55 -0.49 -4.92
CA VAL A 162 -14.24 -0.28 -3.64
C VAL A 162 -13.26 0.17 -2.55
N GLN A 163 -12.09 -0.46 -2.47
CA GLN A 163 -11.04 -0.06 -1.54
C GLN A 163 -10.51 1.34 -1.82
N ALA A 164 -10.26 1.68 -3.09
CA ALA A 164 -9.81 3.01 -3.49
C ALA A 164 -10.84 4.09 -3.10
N VAL A 165 -12.12 3.85 -3.37
CA VAL A 165 -13.22 4.74 -2.95
C VAL A 165 -13.25 4.88 -1.43
N GLY A 166 -13.11 3.79 -0.68
CA GLY A 166 -13.07 3.82 0.78
C GLY A 166 -11.88 4.60 1.37
N VAL A 167 -10.72 4.56 0.71
CA VAL A 167 -9.55 5.38 1.10
C VAL A 167 -9.83 6.86 0.84
N VAL A 168 -10.34 7.21 -0.34
CA VAL A 168 -10.67 8.59 -0.69
C VAL A 168 -11.75 9.15 0.24
N ALA A 169 -12.79 8.37 0.54
CA ALA A 169 -13.87 8.77 1.45
C ALA A 169 -13.33 9.03 2.87
N ARG A 170 -12.47 8.16 3.40
CA ARG A 170 -11.83 8.38 4.72
C ARG A 170 -10.95 9.62 4.73
N TRP A 171 -10.19 9.84 3.67
CA TRP A 171 -9.35 11.05 3.54
C TRP A 171 -10.20 12.32 3.50
N LEU A 172 -11.26 12.34 2.67
CA LEU A 172 -12.20 13.47 2.59
C LEU A 172 -12.89 13.73 3.93
N TRP A 173 -13.31 12.67 4.62
CA TRP A 173 -13.92 12.77 5.94
C TRP A 173 -12.97 13.40 6.97
N GLY A 174 -11.71 12.97 6.99
CA GLY A 174 -10.68 13.57 7.85
C GLY A 174 -10.50 15.07 7.57
N ARG A 175 -10.41 15.45 6.30
CA ARG A 175 -10.30 16.85 5.89
C ARG A 175 -11.53 17.67 6.27
N LEU A 176 -12.73 17.12 6.09
CA LEU A 176 -13.98 17.79 6.44
C LEU A 176 -14.07 18.04 7.95
N ARG A 177 -13.60 17.10 8.77
CA ARG A 177 -13.58 17.22 10.24
C ARG A 177 -12.59 18.28 10.73
N GLU A 178 -11.46 18.47 10.05
CA GLU A 178 -10.45 19.48 10.38
C GLU A 178 -10.79 20.88 9.84
N MET A 179 -11.61 20.95 8.79
CA MET A 179 -12.05 22.18 8.14
C MET A 179 -12.58 23.27 9.10
N PRO A 180 -13.46 22.99 10.09
CA PRO A 180 -13.91 24.02 11.03
C PRO A 180 -12.80 24.58 11.91
N PHE A 181 -11.76 23.79 12.24
CA PHE A 181 -10.60 24.29 12.97
C PHE A 181 -9.72 25.16 12.07
N ALA A 182 -9.46 24.73 10.84
CA ALA A 182 -8.68 25.48 9.87
C ALA A 182 -9.34 26.83 9.51
N LEU A 183 -10.67 26.86 9.34
CA LEU A 183 -11.41 28.10 9.11
C LEU A 183 -11.34 29.04 10.31
N ARG A 184 -11.45 28.52 11.54
CA ARG A 184 -11.30 29.33 12.76
C ARG A 184 -9.91 29.93 12.85
N GLN A 185 -8.86 29.15 12.61
CA GLN A 185 -7.48 29.65 12.56
C GLN A 185 -7.29 30.73 11.49
N LEU A 186 -7.84 30.54 10.29
CA LEU A 186 -7.76 31.53 9.22
C LEU A 186 -8.49 32.83 9.60
N ARG A 187 -9.70 32.73 10.15
CA ARG A 187 -10.46 33.90 10.64
C ARG A 187 -9.69 34.66 11.72
N ARG A 188 -9.06 33.96 12.66
CA ARG A 188 -8.20 34.57 13.70
C ARG A 188 -7.01 35.28 13.09
N ARG A 189 -6.28 34.65 12.16
CA ARG A 189 -5.15 35.29 11.46
C ARG A 189 -5.57 36.57 10.73
N VAL A 190 -6.72 36.54 10.06
CA VAL A 190 -7.29 37.73 9.38
C VAL A 190 -7.71 38.80 10.39
N ALA A 191 -8.26 38.43 11.55
CA ALA A 191 -8.62 39.37 12.62
C ALA A 191 -7.37 40.04 13.22
N VAL A 192 -6.34 39.26 13.57
CA VAL A 192 -5.04 39.76 14.06
C VAL A 192 -4.39 40.68 13.04
N TRP A 193 -4.37 40.29 11.77
CA TRP A 193 -3.81 41.13 10.70
C TRP A 193 -4.54 42.47 10.58
N ARG A 194 -5.89 42.46 10.64
CA ARG A 194 -6.69 43.69 10.65
C ARG A 194 -6.41 44.55 11.88
N GLY A 195 -6.35 43.94 13.07
CA GLY A 195 -6.02 44.59 14.32
C GLY A 195 -4.66 45.29 14.29
N ARG A 196 -3.62 44.57 13.87
CA ARG A 196 -2.27 45.15 13.71
C ARG A 196 -2.24 46.28 12.68
N ARG A 197 -3.03 46.18 11.61
CA ARG A 197 -3.12 47.26 10.62
C ARG A 197 -3.79 48.51 11.19
N GLN A 198 -4.87 48.34 11.95
CA GLN A 198 -5.56 49.44 12.63
C GLN A 198 -4.66 50.10 13.68
N LEU A 199 -3.94 49.30 14.48
CA LEU A 199 -2.96 49.79 15.45
C LEU A 199 -1.82 50.56 14.80
N LYS A 200 -1.38 50.22 13.59
CA LYS A 200 -0.36 51.00 12.87
C LYS A 200 -0.88 52.33 12.32
N SER A 201 -2.19 52.46 12.17
CA SER A 201 -2.82 53.65 11.61
C SER A 201 -3.27 54.66 12.68
N SER A 202 -3.29 54.29 13.97
CA SER A 202 -3.56 55.22 15.06
C SER A 202 -2.32 56.07 15.40
N ASN A 203 -2.54 57.35 15.76
CA ASN A 203 -1.48 58.20 16.30
C ASN A 203 -1.00 57.60 17.63
N GLY A 204 0.27 57.20 17.72
CA GLY A 204 0.81 56.50 18.90
C GLY A 204 0.77 54.97 18.81
N GLY A 205 0.34 54.43 17.67
CA GLY A 205 0.31 53.01 17.38
C GLY A 205 1.62 52.27 17.72
N PRO A 206 1.56 51.10 18.37
CA PRO A 206 2.75 50.33 18.68
C PRO A 206 3.45 49.90 17.39
N ASP A 207 4.60 50.51 17.12
CA ASP A 207 5.53 49.96 16.15
C ASP A 207 6.05 48.66 16.78
N ALA A 208 5.91 47.51 16.10
CA ALA A 208 6.28 46.20 16.67
C ALA A 208 7.75 46.14 17.14
N ARG A 209 8.57 47.10 16.70
CA ARG A 209 9.98 47.28 17.10
C ARG A 209 10.17 48.08 18.39
N LYS A 210 9.15 48.80 18.89
CA LYS A 210 9.18 49.64 20.10
C LYS A 210 8.47 49.02 21.30
N LEU A 211 7.69 47.96 21.11
CA LEU A 211 7.05 47.22 22.20
C LEU A 211 8.05 46.71 23.26
N PRO A 212 9.22 46.13 22.87
CA PRO A 212 10.17 45.59 23.83
C PRO A 212 10.76 46.65 24.78
N SER A 213 10.73 47.93 24.40
CA SER A 213 11.29 49.02 25.20
C SER A 213 10.31 49.65 26.20
N ALA A 214 9.00 49.46 26.06
CA ALA A 214 8.00 50.03 26.97
C ALA A 214 7.64 49.09 28.13
N LEU A 215 7.63 47.79 27.88
CA LEU A 215 7.42 46.74 28.87
C LEU A 215 8.76 46.00 29.02
N THR A 216 9.59 46.42 29.97
CA THR A 216 10.98 45.96 30.09
C THR A 216 11.15 44.84 31.11
N THR A 217 10.15 44.64 31.97
CA THR A 217 10.19 43.62 33.03
C THR A 217 9.12 42.54 32.79
N PRO A 218 9.40 41.27 33.17
CA PRO A 218 8.41 40.18 33.14
C PRO A 218 7.09 40.52 33.84
N GLU A 219 7.16 41.24 34.95
CA GLU A 219 6.00 41.67 35.73
C GLU A 219 5.12 42.66 34.96
N GLN A 220 5.73 43.62 34.25
CA GLN A 220 4.99 44.57 33.40
C GLN A 220 4.32 43.86 32.21
N LEU A 221 4.99 42.86 31.63
CA LEU A 221 4.41 42.07 30.55
C LEU A 221 3.22 41.24 31.03
N LEU A 222 3.34 40.58 32.18
CA LEU A 222 2.26 39.82 32.79
C LEU A 222 1.11 40.76 33.18
N ALA A 223 1.40 41.93 33.75
CA ALA A 223 0.42 42.97 34.02
C ALA A 223 -0.31 43.46 32.76
N ALA A 224 0.40 43.69 31.65
CA ALA A 224 -0.22 44.07 30.38
C ALA A 224 -1.12 42.97 29.80
N CYS A 225 -0.69 41.71 29.90
CA CYS A 225 -1.52 40.58 29.50
C CYS A 225 -2.76 40.44 30.39
N ALA A 226 -2.61 40.64 31.70
CA ALA A 226 -3.72 40.62 32.65
C ALA A 226 -4.72 41.76 32.40
N CYS A 227 -4.26 42.99 32.17
CA CYS A 227 -5.14 44.12 31.81
C CYS A 227 -5.95 43.84 30.53
N LEU A 228 -5.29 43.26 29.51
CA LEU A 228 -5.93 42.89 28.25
C LEU A 228 -6.98 41.78 28.41
N VAL A 229 -6.66 40.72 29.17
CA VAL A 229 -7.54 39.54 29.32
C VAL A 229 -8.66 39.77 30.34
N LEU A 230 -8.38 40.42 31.46
CA LEU A 230 -9.33 40.63 32.56
C LEU A 230 -10.20 41.86 32.35
N GLY A 231 -9.60 42.99 32.00
CA GLY A 231 -10.35 44.22 31.74
C GLY A 231 -11.09 44.13 30.42
N TRP A 232 -10.34 44.25 29.32
CA TRP A 232 -10.95 44.38 28.00
C TRP A 232 -11.56 43.08 27.47
N GLY A 233 -10.94 41.94 27.77
CA GLY A 233 -11.49 40.64 27.42
C GLY A 233 -12.92 40.45 27.96
N ARG A 234 -13.27 41.09 29.08
CA ARG A 234 -14.62 41.05 29.68
C ARG A 234 -15.52 42.23 29.30
N GLY A 235 -15.00 43.22 28.59
CA GLY A 235 -15.73 44.44 28.23
C GLY A 235 -16.03 45.34 29.43
N LYS A 236 -15.26 45.23 30.51
CA LYS A 236 -15.39 46.05 31.72
C LYS A 236 -14.29 47.10 31.79
N PRO A 237 -14.51 48.22 32.52
CA PRO A 237 -13.43 49.15 32.81
C PRO A 237 -12.30 48.42 33.56
N VAL A 238 -11.08 48.65 33.11
CA VAL A 238 -9.86 47.98 33.59
C VAL A 238 -9.70 48.20 35.11
N GLU A 239 -10.11 49.36 35.62
CA GLU A 239 -10.05 49.76 37.04
C GLU A 239 -10.83 48.82 37.99
N GLU A 240 -11.98 48.29 37.59
CA GLU A 240 -12.81 47.41 38.44
C GLU A 240 -12.20 46.00 38.58
N GLU A 241 -11.62 45.49 37.49
CA GLU A 241 -11.03 44.14 37.45
C GLU A 241 -9.56 44.13 37.93
N LEU A 242 -8.85 45.27 37.89
CA LEU A 242 -7.50 45.41 38.47
C LEU A 242 -7.48 45.17 39.99
N GLN A 243 -8.56 45.51 40.70
CA GLN A 243 -8.66 45.29 42.14
C GLN A 243 -8.63 43.79 42.51
N LEU A 244 -8.98 42.90 41.58
CA LEU A 244 -8.88 41.45 41.75
C LEU A 244 -7.48 40.91 41.39
N ALA A 245 -6.83 41.52 40.39
CA ALA A 245 -5.49 41.13 39.94
C ALA A 245 -4.37 41.56 40.91
N THR A 246 -4.63 42.57 41.75
CA THR A 246 -3.65 43.16 42.68
C THR A 246 -3.21 42.24 43.82
N HIS A 247 -3.91 41.13 44.05
CA HIS A 247 -3.45 40.05 44.93
C HIS A 247 -2.28 39.24 44.35
N THR A 248 -2.07 39.31 43.03
CA THR A 248 -1.08 38.48 42.30
C THR A 248 0.02 39.34 41.69
N LEU A 249 -0.25 40.61 41.41
CA LEU A 249 0.67 41.53 40.74
C LEU A 249 0.74 42.88 41.45
N PRO A 250 1.91 43.55 41.43
CA PRO A 250 2.06 44.87 42.03
C PRO A 250 1.16 45.90 41.31
N ILE A 251 0.41 46.67 42.10
CA ILE A 251 -0.51 47.75 41.63
C ILE A 251 0.19 48.69 40.64
N THR A 252 1.44 49.03 40.92
CA THR A 252 2.24 49.94 40.10
C THR A 252 2.50 49.39 38.70
N ALA A 253 2.74 48.08 38.55
CA ALA A 253 2.93 47.45 37.25
C ALA A 253 1.61 47.40 36.46
N LEU A 254 0.49 47.15 37.14
CA LEU A 254 -0.85 47.15 36.54
C LEU A 254 -1.26 48.53 36.03
N GLN A 255 -1.02 49.59 36.82
CA GLN A 255 -1.31 50.96 36.41
C GLN A 255 -0.43 51.43 35.24
N GLN A 256 0.87 51.09 35.25
CA GLN A 256 1.76 51.39 34.13
C GLN A 256 1.37 50.64 32.86
N ALA A 257 0.99 49.36 33.01
CA ALA A 257 0.54 48.54 31.89
C ALA A 257 -0.76 49.10 31.30
N ASP A 258 -1.76 49.43 32.13
CA ASP A 258 -3.02 50.04 31.69
C ASP A 258 -2.79 51.39 30.99
N ALA A 259 -1.97 52.29 31.55
CA ALA A 259 -1.64 53.56 30.91
C ALA A 259 -0.95 53.39 29.55
N THR A 260 -0.03 52.42 29.44
CA THR A 260 0.66 52.09 28.18
C THR A 260 -0.33 51.58 27.13
N LEU A 261 -1.22 50.70 27.56
CA LEU A 261 -2.26 50.07 26.79
C LEU A 261 -3.32 51.06 26.30
N GLN A 262 -3.76 51.98 27.16
CA GLN A 262 -4.64 53.10 26.82
C GLN A 262 -3.98 54.07 25.84
N GLY A 263 -2.67 54.31 25.96
CA GLY A 263 -1.93 55.15 25.02
C GLY A 263 -1.86 54.61 23.59
N TRP A 264 -2.14 53.32 23.38
CA TRP A 264 -2.21 52.70 22.04
C TRP A 264 -3.60 52.76 21.41
N LEU A 265 -4.59 53.20 22.19
CA LEU A 265 -5.98 53.21 21.83
C LEU A 265 -6.46 54.64 21.69
N ASP A 266 -7.15 54.90 20.59
CA ASP A 266 -7.85 56.16 20.43
C ASP A 266 -9.06 56.13 21.38
N THR A 267 -8.91 56.77 22.54
CA THR A 267 -9.81 56.73 23.72
C THR A 267 -11.28 57.06 23.44
N SER A 268 -11.63 57.51 22.23
CA SER A 268 -12.95 58.00 21.87
C SER A 268 -13.96 56.93 21.42
N THR A 269 -13.53 55.71 21.07
CA THR A 269 -14.43 54.71 20.42
C THR A 269 -14.46 53.31 21.06
N GLY A 270 -13.68 53.09 22.13
CA GLY A 270 -13.56 51.77 22.74
C GLY A 270 -12.75 50.78 21.90
N LEU A 271 -12.29 49.70 22.53
CA LEU A 271 -11.43 48.70 21.89
C LEU A 271 -12.27 47.77 21.00
N THR A 272 -11.93 47.67 19.71
CA THR A 272 -12.52 46.63 18.86
C THR A 272 -11.87 45.27 19.15
N ASP A 273 -12.63 44.18 19.03
CA ASP A 273 -12.09 42.81 19.16
C ASP A 273 -10.83 42.59 18.32
N ALA A 274 -10.79 43.17 17.10
CA ALA A 274 -9.64 43.08 16.21
C ALA A 274 -8.39 43.75 16.81
N GLN A 275 -8.52 44.95 17.38
CA GLN A 275 -7.41 45.65 18.05
C GLN A 275 -6.92 44.85 19.26
N GLY A 276 -7.82 44.29 20.07
CA GLY A 276 -7.45 43.43 21.21
C GLY A 276 -6.64 42.22 20.79
N LEU A 277 -7.07 41.51 19.75
CA LEU A 277 -6.31 40.40 19.17
C LEU A 277 -4.97 40.86 18.58
N GLY A 278 -4.91 42.07 18.01
CA GLY A 278 -3.67 42.70 17.55
C GLY A 278 -2.68 42.92 18.69
N ILE A 279 -3.13 43.48 19.81
CA ILE A 279 -2.32 43.73 21.02
C ILE A 279 -1.89 42.40 21.65
N ALA A 280 -2.80 41.43 21.80
CA ALA A 280 -2.48 40.09 22.34
C ALA A 280 -1.33 39.44 21.57
N SER A 281 -1.36 39.59 20.24
CA SER A 281 -0.34 39.04 19.36
C SER A 281 1.01 39.76 19.52
N LEU A 282 1.02 41.06 19.77
CA LEU A 282 2.25 41.83 20.04
C LEU A 282 2.84 41.49 21.41
N LEU A 283 1.99 41.33 22.43
CA LEU A 283 2.40 40.92 23.77
C LEU A 283 2.99 39.49 23.76
N GLY A 284 2.40 38.57 22.99
CA GLY A 284 2.95 37.22 22.82
C GLY A 284 4.32 37.21 22.14
N GLU A 285 4.53 38.05 21.11
CA GLU A 285 5.84 38.22 20.48
C GLU A 285 6.87 38.83 21.46
N ALA A 286 6.47 39.81 22.27
CA ALA A 286 7.33 40.40 23.29
C ALA A 286 7.68 39.39 24.39
N ALA A 287 6.73 38.57 24.81
CA ALA A 287 6.94 37.48 25.76
C ALA A 287 8.00 36.50 25.25
N ALA A 288 7.86 36.03 24.01
CA ALA A 288 8.82 35.11 23.42
C ALA A 288 10.24 35.68 23.24
N GLN A 289 10.37 37.01 23.18
CA GLN A 289 11.67 37.68 23.10
C GLN A 289 12.31 37.92 24.46
N GLN A 290 11.51 38.19 25.50
CA GLN A 290 11.98 38.61 26.81
C GLN A 290 12.10 37.48 27.83
N LEU A 291 11.31 36.41 27.67
CA LEU A 291 11.24 35.31 28.62
C LEU A 291 11.93 34.05 28.09
N PRO A 292 12.62 33.28 28.95
CA PRO A 292 13.05 31.92 28.62
C PRO A 292 11.84 31.07 28.19
N GLY A 293 12.04 30.18 27.21
CA GLY A 293 10.95 29.33 26.70
C GLY A 293 10.29 28.43 27.76
N ALA A 294 10.96 28.17 28.88
CA ALA A 294 10.41 27.42 30.01
C ALA A 294 9.35 28.20 30.81
N ASP A 295 9.39 29.53 30.77
CA ASP A 295 8.52 30.41 31.59
C ASP A 295 7.27 30.87 30.83
N LEU A 296 7.22 30.65 29.51
CA LEU A 296 6.07 30.99 28.67
C LEU A 296 4.81 30.14 28.96
N PRO A 297 4.90 28.80 29.13
CA PRO A 297 3.72 28.01 29.48
C PRO A 297 3.14 28.36 30.86
N PRO A 298 3.93 28.49 31.96
CA PRO A 298 3.42 28.97 33.24
C PRO A 298 2.70 30.32 33.14
N LEU A 299 3.30 31.29 32.42
CA LEU A 299 2.66 32.60 32.19
C LEU A 299 1.28 32.47 31.52
N LEU A 300 1.15 31.60 30.51
CA LEU A 300 -0.14 31.38 29.85
C LEU A 300 -1.16 30.74 30.80
N PHE A 301 -0.74 29.80 31.65
CA PHE A 301 -1.62 29.18 32.65
C PHE A 301 -2.03 30.18 33.74
N ASP A 302 -1.14 31.03 34.21
CA ASP A 302 -1.46 32.08 35.19
C ASP A 302 -2.51 33.05 34.62
N LEU A 303 -2.38 33.42 33.35
CA LEU A 303 -3.37 34.25 32.65
C LEU A 303 -4.71 33.52 32.46
N ASP A 304 -4.68 32.21 32.17
CA ASP A 304 -5.88 31.39 32.04
C ASP A 304 -6.63 31.26 33.37
N ASP A 305 -5.90 31.00 34.45
CA ASP A 305 -6.42 30.89 35.81
C ASP A 305 -7.01 32.22 36.28
N LEU A 306 -6.30 33.33 36.03
CA LEU A 306 -6.80 34.68 36.29
C LEU A 306 -8.13 34.91 35.55
N ALA A 307 -8.22 34.53 34.26
CA ALA A 307 -9.44 34.73 33.48
C ALA A 307 -10.65 33.91 33.99
N LEU A 308 -10.40 32.79 34.66
CA LEU A 308 -11.39 31.89 35.24
C LEU A 308 -11.85 32.29 36.65
N ARG A 309 -11.09 33.11 37.39
CA ARG A 309 -11.42 33.50 38.78
C ARG A 309 -12.81 34.11 38.93
N ASP A 310 -13.19 34.94 37.97
CA ASP A 310 -14.45 35.67 38.00
C ASP A 310 -15.53 35.02 37.12
N GLY A 311 -15.44 33.70 36.88
CA GLY A 311 -16.42 32.90 36.13
C GLY A 311 -15.90 32.32 34.81
N PRO A 312 -16.77 31.63 34.03
CA PRO A 312 -16.35 31.00 32.78
C PRO A 312 -15.84 32.03 31.77
N LYS A 313 -14.72 31.70 31.10
CA LYS A 313 -14.12 32.56 30.06
C LYS A 313 -15.14 32.84 28.96
N ASN A 314 -15.21 34.10 28.54
CA ASN A 314 -15.98 34.44 27.35
C ASN A 314 -15.15 34.17 26.07
N ARG A 315 -15.83 34.25 24.92
CA ARG A 315 -15.21 33.97 23.62
C ARG A 315 -14.02 34.88 23.29
N LEU A 316 -14.07 36.15 23.69
CA LEU A 316 -13.00 37.10 23.41
C LEU A 316 -11.76 36.77 24.23
N GLN A 317 -11.91 36.44 25.53
CA GLN A 317 -10.81 35.99 26.38
C GLN A 317 -10.15 34.73 25.83
N GLU A 318 -10.94 33.75 25.38
CA GLU A 318 -10.40 32.54 24.72
C GLU A 318 -9.61 32.89 23.45
N ASP A 319 -10.12 33.79 22.61
CA ASP A 319 -9.44 34.20 21.38
C ASP A 319 -8.16 35.03 21.69
N LEU A 320 -8.16 35.86 22.74
CA LEU A 320 -6.98 36.63 23.21
C LEU A 320 -5.87 35.70 23.70
N LEU A 321 -6.21 34.74 24.58
CA LEU A 321 -5.25 33.75 25.09
C LEU A 321 -4.71 32.85 23.97
N ALA A 322 -5.57 32.43 23.04
CA ALA A 322 -5.15 31.63 21.89
C ALA A 322 -4.22 32.40 20.95
N VAL A 323 -4.50 33.68 20.69
CA VAL A 323 -3.65 34.54 19.85
C VAL A 323 -2.32 34.86 20.54
N PHE A 324 -2.33 35.10 21.85
CA PHE A 324 -1.11 35.24 22.64
C PHE A 324 -0.25 33.98 22.55
N ALA A 325 -0.84 32.79 22.79
CA ALA A 325 -0.14 31.52 22.70
C ALA A 325 0.46 31.28 21.30
N ASP A 326 -0.33 31.49 20.24
CA ASP A 326 0.13 31.36 18.85
C ASP A 326 1.33 32.30 18.56
N ALA A 327 1.30 33.54 19.08
CA ALA A 327 2.35 34.53 18.89
C ALA A 327 3.61 34.27 19.74
N ALA A 328 3.43 33.70 20.94
CA ALA A 328 4.52 33.28 21.82
C ALA A 328 5.18 31.96 21.35
N GLY A 329 4.71 31.36 20.25
CA GLY A 329 5.22 30.09 19.73
C GLY A 329 4.73 28.86 20.51
N LEU A 330 3.73 29.02 21.37
CA LEU A 330 3.12 27.94 22.14
C LEU A 330 2.05 27.23 21.30
N ARG A 331 2.04 25.90 21.34
CA ARG A 331 0.99 25.09 20.72
C ARG A 331 0.09 24.48 21.79
N LEU A 332 -1.13 24.97 21.90
CA LEU A 332 -2.16 24.37 22.72
C LEU A 332 -2.63 23.06 22.06
N THR A 333 -2.10 21.93 22.52
CA THR A 333 -2.63 20.61 22.17
C THR A 333 -3.75 20.27 23.14
N GLY A 334 -5.00 20.36 22.67
CA GLY A 334 -6.11 19.80 23.43
C GLY A 334 -5.85 18.32 23.70
N ARG A 335 -5.96 17.89 24.96
CA ARG A 335 -5.86 16.48 25.34
C ARG A 335 -6.80 15.69 24.43
N SER A 336 -6.25 14.88 23.54
CA SER A 336 -7.06 14.06 22.64
C SER A 336 -7.89 13.12 23.52
N ALA A 337 -9.21 13.15 23.37
CA ALA A 337 -10.15 12.30 24.09
C ALA A 337 -10.03 10.79 23.73
N ASN A 338 -8.86 10.35 23.28
CA ASN A 338 -8.54 9.00 22.81
C ASN A 338 -7.40 8.34 23.62
N GLN A 339 -7.11 8.84 24.83
CA GLN A 339 -6.18 8.22 25.78
C GLN A 339 -6.81 8.00 27.16
N ALA A 340 -8.06 7.54 27.17
CA ALA A 340 -8.69 6.89 28.32
C ALA A 340 -9.27 5.55 27.84
#